data_AF-A0ABD5SQV0-F1
#
_entry.id   AF-A0ABD5SQV0-F1
#
_cell.length_a   1.000
_cell.length_b   1.000
_cell.length_c   1.000
_cell.angle_alpha   90.00
_cell.angle_beta   90.00
_cell.angle_gamma   90.00
#
_symmetry.space_group_name_H-M   'P 1'
#
loop_
_entity.id
_entity.type
_entity.pdbx_description
1 polymer ?
#
loop_
_entity_poly.entity_id
_entity_poly.type
_entity_poly.pdbx_seq_one_letter_code
_entity_poly.pdbx_strand_id
1 'polypeptide(L)'
;MTTTASTDVALMLLQLIALTIPPVVVLVRLLNRSENLTWQYRKLSFGLVVSSVALLIGAAVAVMAYFVASVQLPATVVVGLLLVIVGFFPLGAFLVVLYREHRKEHGP
;
A
#
# COMPACT_ATOMS: atom_id res chain seq x y z
N MET A 1 31.42 -5.14 6.26
CA MET A 1 31.15 -4.41 5.01
C MET A 1 29.87 -4.88 4.30
N THR A 2 28.89 -5.45 5.01
CA THR A 2 27.62 -5.97 4.43
C THR A 2 26.39 -5.09 4.74
N THR A 3 26.56 -4.06 5.57
CA THR A 3 25.48 -3.19 6.07
C THR A 3 25.03 -2.12 5.06
N THR A 4 25.91 -1.69 4.14
CA THR A 4 25.57 -0.69 3.12
C THR A 4 24.69 -1.30 2.03
N ALA A 5 25.10 -2.44 1.46
CA ALA A 5 24.35 -3.09 0.37
C ALA A 5 22.91 -3.48 0.77
N SER A 6 22.70 -3.96 1.98
CA SER A 6 21.35 -4.30 2.49
C SER A 6 20.49 -3.07 2.73
N THR A 7 21.10 -1.96 3.18
CA THR A 7 20.42 -0.67 3.34
C THR A 7 20.05 -0.05 1.99
N ASP A 8 20.96 -0.10 1.01
CA ASP A 8 20.72 0.41 -0.34
C ASP A 8 19.58 -0.34 -1.04
N VAL A 9 19.56 -1.67 -0.93
CA VAL A 9 18.46 -2.50 -1.45
C VAL A 9 17.13 -2.17 -0.76
N ALA A 10 17.14 -1.97 0.56
CA ALA A 10 15.95 -1.59 1.30
C ALA A 10 15.40 -0.21 0.88
N LEU A 11 16.29 0.77 0.62
CA LEU A 11 15.89 2.08 0.10
C LEU A 11 15.34 1.98 -1.33
N MET A 12 15.96 1.18 -2.20
CA MET A 12 15.43 0.93 -3.54
C MET A 12 14.05 0.27 -3.50
N LEU A 13 13.81 -0.65 -2.57
CA LEU A 13 12.50 -1.27 -2.38
C LEU A 13 11.45 -0.25 -1.94
N LEU A 14 11.77 0.67 -1.03
CA LEU A 14 10.86 1.76 -0.65
C LEU A 14 10.53 2.67 -1.84
N GLN A 15 11.52 3.02 -2.66
CA GLN A 15 11.33 3.83 -3.86
C GLN A 15 10.45 3.13 -4.89
N LEU A 16 10.66 1.83 -5.12
CA LEU A 16 9.81 1.02 -5.99
C LEU A 16 8.37 0.99 -5.49
N ILE A 17 8.16 0.79 -4.18
CA ILE A 17 6.82 0.84 -3.59
C ILE A 17 6.19 2.22 -3.81
N ALA A 18 6.93 3.31 -3.57
CA ALA A 18 6.42 4.67 -3.79
C ALA A 18 6.02 4.92 -5.26
N LEU A 19 6.78 4.38 -6.21
CA LEU A 19 6.50 4.49 -7.65
C LEU A 19 5.21 3.76 -8.06
N THR A 20 4.80 2.74 -7.33
CA THR A 20 3.56 1.99 -7.62
C THR A 20 2.28 2.70 -7.15
N ILE A 21 2.37 3.71 -6.30
CA ILE A 21 1.21 4.43 -5.76
C ILE A 21 0.41 5.16 -6.86
N PRO A 22 1.01 6.00 -7.72
CA PRO A 22 0.26 6.72 -8.76
C PRO A 22 -0.48 5.79 -9.75
N PRO A 23 0.15 4.72 -10.29
CA PRO A 23 -0.55 3.75 -11.15
C PRO A 23 -1.76 3.10 -10.47
N VAL A 24 -1.65 2.75 -9.19
CA VAL A 24 -2.75 2.14 -8.44
C VAL A 24 -3.92 3.11 -8.28
N VAL A 25 -3.67 4.39 -7.99
CA VAL A 25 -4.71 5.42 -7.92
C VAL A 25 -5.41 5.59 -9.27
N VAL A 26 -4.66 5.54 -10.37
CA VAL A 26 -5.22 5.60 -11.73
C VAL A 26 -6.07 4.37 -12.03
N LEU A 27 -5.63 3.16 -11.65
CA LEU A 27 -6.41 1.93 -11.81
C LEU A 27 -7.74 1.98 -11.05
N VAL A 28 -7.76 2.48 -9.81
CA VAL A 28 -9.01 2.70 -9.05
C VAL A 28 -9.94 3.64 -9.80
N ARG A 29 -9.40 4.77 -10.30
CA ARG A 29 -10.20 5.76 -11.06
C ARG A 29 -10.76 5.17 -12.36
N LEU A 30 -9.99 4.36 -13.08
CA LEU A 30 -10.42 3.70 -14.30
C LEU A 30 -11.49 2.65 -14.02
N LEU A 31 -11.35 1.87 -12.94
CA LEU A 31 -12.36 0.90 -12.52
C LEU A 31 -13.68 1.57 -12.13
N ASN A 32 -13.63 2.69 -11.40
CA ASN A 32 -14.84 3.44 -11.04
C ASN A 32 -15.59 4.01 -12.26
N ARG A 33 -14.91 4.28 -13.38
CA ARG A 33 -15.52 4.80 -14.61
C ARG A 33 -15.95 3.71 -15.59
N SER A 34 -15.72 2.44 -15.28
CA SER A 34 -15.97 1.34 -16.21
C SER A 34 -17.44 0.88 -16.19
N GLU A 35 -18.30 1.59 -16.90
CA GLU A 35 -19.75 1.27 -16.97
C GLU A 35 -20.05 -0.08 -17.68
N ASN A 36 -19.11 -0.60 -18.48
CA ASN A 36 -19.32 -1.81 -19.30
C ASN A 36 -18.82 -3.14 -18.69
N LEU A 37 -18.26 -3.14 -17.48
CA LEU A 37 -17.79 -4.38 -16.85
C LEU A 37 -18.94 -5.12 -16.15
N THR A 38 -19.09 -6.42 -16.43
CA THR A 38 -19.99 -7.25 -15.64
C THR A 38 -19.52 -7.30 -14.19
N TRP A 39 -20.47 -7.44 -13.27
CA TRP A 39 -20.21 -7.34 -11.84
C TRP A 39 -19.12 -8.29 -11.33
N GLN A 40 -19.05 -9.52 -11.86
CA GLN A 40 -18.02 -10.50 -11.48
C GLN A 40 -16.60 -9.99 -11.75
N TYR A 41 -16.36 -9.41 -12.94
CA TYR A 41 -15.06 -8.85 -13.28
C TYR A 41 -14.76 -7.59 -12.47
N ARG A 42 -15.77 -6.74 -12.23
CA ARG A 42 -15.61 -5.53 -11.43
C ARG A 42 -15.21 -5.84 -9.98
N LYS A 43 -15.84 -6.84 -9.36
CA LYS A 43 -15.49 -7.33 -8.01
C LYS A 43 -14.08 -7.92 -7.97
N LEU A 44 -13.70 -8.70 -8.98
CA LEU A 44 -12.35 -9.26 -9.11
C LEU A 44 -11.30 -8.15 -9.26
N SER A 45 -11.52 -7.19 -10.15
CA SER A 45 -10.59 -6.09 -10.37
C SER A 45 -10.44 -5.18 -9.15
N PHE A 46 -11.55 -4.86 -8.47
CA PHE A 46 -11.48 -4.10 -7.22
C PHE A 46 -10.77 -4.89 -6.12
N GLY A 47 -11.04 -6.20 -6.02
CA GLY A 47 -10.34 -7.11 -5.12
C GLY A 47 -8.85 -7.15 -5.39
N LEU A 48 -8.44 -7.27 -6.66
CA LEU A 48 -7.04 -7.24 -7.10
C LEU A 48 -6.33 -5.94 -6.75
N VAL A 49 -7.02 -4.81 -6.92
CA VAL A 49 -6.46 -3.51 -6.54
C VAL A 49 -6.30 -3.38 -5.03
N VAL A 50 -7.31 -3.76 -4.24
CA VAL A 50 -7.23 -3.74 -2.78
C VAL A 50 -6.13 -4.69 -2.28
N SER A 51 -6.02 -5.90 -2.83
CA SER A 51 -4.95 -6.84 -2.46
C SER A 51 -3.58 -6.30 -2.85
N SER A 52 -3.45 -5.64 -4.01
CA SER A 52 -2.20 -5.04 -4.44
C SER A 52 -1.76 -3.92 -3.48
N VAL A 53 -2.68 -3.03 -3.10
CA VAL A 53 -2.42 -1.99 -2.10
C VAL A 53 -2.02 -2.61 -0.76
N ALA A 54 -2.74 -3.63 -0.30
CA ALA A 54 -2.45 -4.30 0.97
C ALA A 54 -1.05 -4.95 0.97
N LEU A 55 -0.67 -5.62 -0.13
CA LEU A 55 0.66 -6.22 -0.28
C LEU A 55 1.77 -5.16 -0.33
N LEU A 56 1.55 -4.04 -1.04
CA LEU A 56 2.51 -2.94 -1.10
C LEU A 56 2.72 -2.27 0.27
N ILE A 57 1.63 -2.07 1.02
CA ILE A 57 1.70 -1.56 2.40
C ILE A 57 2.43 -2.56 3.29
N GLY A 58 2.11 -3.86 3.19
CA GLY A 58 2.78 -4.91 3.94
C GLY A 58 4.29 -4.95 3.67
N ALA A 59 4.69 -4.82 2.39
CA ALA A 59 6.10 -4.71 2.01
C ALA A 59 6.76 -3.46 2.60
N ALA A 60 6.09 -2.30 2.56
CA ALA A 60 6.61 -1.07 3.15
C ALA A 60 6.81 -1.21 4.66
N VAL A 61 5.84 -1.78 5.37
CA VAL A 61 5.93 -2.05 6.82
C VAL A 61 7.08 -3.00 7.13
N ALA A 62 7.26 -4.07 6.35
CA ALA A 62 8.37 -5.01 6.55
C ALA A 62 9.73 -4.34 6.37
N VAL A 63 9.89 -3.49 5.34
CA VAL A 63 11.13 -2.75 5.11
C VAL A 63 11.37 -1.71 6.21
N MET A 64 10.34 -0.99 6.65
CA MET A 64 10.46 -0.06 7.77
C MET A 64 10.80 -0.77 9.09
N ALA A 65 10.22 -1.93 9.36
CA ALA A 65 10.55 -2.75 10.52
C ALA A 65 12.00 -3.23 10.49
N TYR A 66 12.52 -3.60 9.31
CA TYR A 66 13.93 -3.88 9.11
C TYR A 66 14.79 -2.68 9.50
N PHE A 67 14.46 -1.47 9.06
CA PHE A 67 15.19 -0.26 9.42
C PHE A 67 15.19 0.01 10.93
N VAL A 68 14.05 -0.18 11.60
CA VAL A 68 13.94 0.01 13.05
C VAL A 68 14.78 -1.03 13.82
N ALA A 69 14.85 -2.27 13.36
CA ALA A 69 15.52 -3.35 14.07
C ALA A 69 17.02 -3.45 13.77
N SER A 70 17.44 -3.13 12.54
CA SER A 70 18.79 -3.42 12.05
C SER A 70 19.67 -2.18 11.87
N VAL A 71 19.08 -0.99 11.78
CA VAL A 71 19.83 0.25 11.61
C VAL A 71 19.74 1.05 12.91
N GLN A 72 20.90 1.45 13.46
CA GLN A 72 21.00 2.32 14.64
C GLN A 72 20.56 3.75 14.27
N LEU A 73 19.26 3.91 14.01
CA LEU A 73 18.67 5.16 13.60
C LEU A 73 18.55 6.11 14.81
N PRO A 74 18.71 7.43 14.60
CA PRO A 74 18.37 8.42 15.61
C PRO A 74 16.92 8.25 16.09
N ALA A 75 16.67 8.44 17.38
CA ALA A 75 15.35 8.23 17.97
C ALA A 75 14.22 9.02 17.27
N THR A 76 14.53 10.22 16.76
CA THR A 76 13.60 11.04 15.97
C THR A 76 13.16 10.36 14.67
N VAL A 77 14.06 9.65 13.99
CA VAL A 77 13.77 8.91 12.76
C VAL A 77 12.92 7.68 13.06
N VAL A 78 13.20 6.98 14.16
CA VAL A 78 12.41 5.83 14.62
C VAL A 78 10.97 6.26 14.93
N VAL A 79 10.79 7.38 15.65
CA VAL A 79 9.45 7.93 15.92
C VAL A 79 8.73 8.28 14.62
N GLY A 80 9.41 8.89 13.66
CA GLY A 80 8.87 9.16 12.33
C GLY A 80 8.40 7.90 11.59
N LEU A 81 9.23 6.84 11.59
CA LEU A 81 8.89 5.55 11.01
C LEU A 81 7.66 4.91 11.68
N LEU A 82 7.59 4.94 13.01
CA LEU A 82 6.44 4.43 13.76
C LEU A 82 5.16 5.20 13.43
N LEU A 83 5.23 6.53 13.29
CA LEU A 83 4.08 7.34 12.88
C LEU A 83 3.61 6.98 11.47
N VAL A 84 4.51 6.69 10.53
CA VAL A 84 4.15 6.21 9.19
C VAL A 84 3.46 4.85 9.27
N ILE A 85 4.00 3.90 10.06
CA ILE A 85 3.37 2.59 10.29
C ILE A 85 1.96 2.74 10.86
N VAL A 86 1.79 3.59 11.88
CA VAL A 86 0.48 3.89 12.47
C VAL A 86 -0.45 4.55 11.44
N GLY A 87 0.07 5.39 10.55
CA GLY A 87 -0.67 6.02 9.47
C GLY A 87 -1.23 5.05 8.42
N PHE A 88 -0.74 3.82 8.35
CA PHE A 88 -1.35 2.81 7.46
C PHE A 88 -2.67 2.25 7.97
N PHE A 89 -2.93 2.29 9.28
CA PHE A 89 -4.22 1.85 9.84
C PHE A 89 -5.42 2.65 9.30
N PRO A 90 -5.44 4.00 9.35
CA PRO A 90 -6.55 4.76 8.78
C PRO A 90 -6.69 4.57 7.27
N LEU A 91 -5.58 4.36 6.55
CA LEU A 91 -5.61 4.07 5.12
C LEU A 91 -6.24 2.70 4.84
N GLY A 92 -5.89 1.67 5.62
CA GLY A 92 -6.53 0.35 5.56
C GLY A 92 -8.03 0.42 5.86
N ALA A 93 -8.42 1.19 6.89
CA ALA A 93 -9.83 1.43 7.20
C ALA A 93 -10.56 2.12 6.03
N PHE A 94 -9.94 3.11 5.41
CA PHE A 94 -10.51 3.81 4.24
C PHE A 94 -10.72 2.86 3.05
N LEU A 95 -9.79 1.96 2.76
CA LEU A 95 -9.95 0.95 1.71
C LEU A 95 -11.13 0.01 1.98
N VAL A 96 -11.35 -0.36 3.25
CA VAL A 96 -12.51 -1.18 3.65
C VAL A 96 -13.82 -0.41 3.45
N VAL A 97 -13.86 0.88 3.77
CA VAL A 97 -15.03 1.73 3.52
C VAL A 97 -15.29 1.85 2.01
N LEU A 98 -14.25 2.11 1.21
CA LEU A 98 -14.34 2.17 -0.24
C LEU A 98 -14.89 0.87 -0.85
N TYR A 99 -14.42 -0.28 -0.37
CA TYR A 99 -14.97 -1.58 -0.78
C TYR A 99 -16.45 -1.72 -0.45
N ARG A 100 -16.85 -1.29 0.76
CA ARG A 100 -18.26 -1.34 1.19
C ARG A 100 -19.14 -0.44 0.33
N GLU A 101 -18.70 0.78 0.02
CA GLU A 101 -19.51 1.68 -0.81
C GLU A 101 -19.57 1.21 -2.27
N HIS A 102 -18.46 0.75 -2.83
CA HIS A 102 -18.47 0.18 -4.17
C HIS A 102 -19.47 -0.99 -4.31
N ARG A 103 -19.60 -1.82 -3.27
CA ARG A 103 -20.60 -2.91 -3.21
C ARG A 103 -22.04 -2.40 -3.14
N LYS A 104 -22.31 -1.27 -2.48
CA LYS A 104 -23.66 -0.71 -2.38
C LYS A 104 -24.10 -0.05 -3.68
N GLU A 105 -23.20 0.68 -4.34
CA GLU A 105 -23.51 1.41 -5.58
C GLU A 105 -23.76 0.49 -6.79
N HIS A 106 -23.07 -0.65 -6.87
CA HIS A 106 -23.03 -1.47 -8.09
C HIS A 106 -23.63 -2.88 -7.93
N GLY A 107 -24.24 -3.20 -6.78
CA GLY A 107 -24.92 -4.47 -6.52
C GLY A 107 -24.01 -5.61 -6.01
N PRO A 108 -24.56 -6.77 -5.62
CA PRO A 108 -23.84 -7.94 -5.11
C PRO A 108 -23.29 -8.89 -6.17
#